data_AF-A0A1F9ZHN3-F1
#
_entry.id   AF-A0A1F9ZHN3-F1
#
_cell.length_a   1.000
_cell.length_b   1.000
_cell.length_c   1.000
_cell.angle_alpha   90.00
_cell.angle_beta   90.00
_cell.angle_gamma   90.00
#
_symmetry.space_group_name_H-M   'P 1'
#
loop_
_entity.id
_entity.type
_entity.pdbx_description
1 polymer ?
#
loop_
_entity_poly.entity_id
_entity_poly.type
_entity_poly.pdbx_seq_one_letter_code
_entity_poly.pdbx_strand_id
1 'polypeptide(L)'
;MTDTKTIALDREAYELLKKRKGPRESFSDVVKRLAGKRRKLSDFAGVWRTLSREDVRRIEDAIEAGRRLDRERAAGLLKRME
;
A
#
# COMPACT_ATOMS: atom_id res chain seq x y z
N MET A 1 -25.80 -3.18 11.59
CA MET A 1 -26.10 -1.94 10.83
C MET A 1 -24.97 -0.96 11.07
N THR A 2 -24.30 -0.49 10.02
CA THR A 2 -23.28 0.56 10.15
C THR A 2 -23.99 1.90 10.31
N ASP A 3 -23.86 2.53 11.48
CA ASP A 3 -24.35 3.88 11.72
C ASP A 3 -23.54 4.87 10.87
N THR A 4 -24.21 5.80 10.20
CA THR A 4 -23.57 6.80 9.33
C THR A 4 -23.75 8.19 9.94
N LYS A 5 -22.66 8.95 10.00
CA LYS A 5 -22.68 10.36 10.39
C LYS A 5 -22.24 11.23 9.23
N THR A 6 -22.96 12.32 9.00
CA THR A 6 -22.63 13.31 7.98
C THR A 6 -21.79 14.41 8.62
N ILE A 7 -20.67 14.76 7.98
CA ILE A 7 -19.83 15.90 8.34
C ILE A 7 -19.69 16.81 7.12
N ALA A 8 -19.64 18.12 7.36
CA ALA A 8 -19.29 19.08 6.31
C ALA A 8 -17.76 19.19 6.23
N LEU A 9 -17.23 19.18 5.01
CA LEU A 9 -15.82 19.45 4.74
C LEU A 9 -15.73 20.71 3.88
N ASP A 10 -14.72 21.54 4.14
CA ASP A 10 -14.37 22.56 3.16
C ASP A 10 -13.86 21.91 1.86
N ARG A 11 -13.78 22.72 0.80
CA ARG A 11 -13.41 22.25 -0.54
C ARG A 11 -12.00 21.66 -0.56
N GLU A 12 -11.05 22.25 0.16
CA GLU A 12 -9.68 21.79 0.17
C GLU A 12 -9.56 20.42 0.86
N ALA A 13 -10.17 20.29 2.04
CA ALA A 13 -10.23 19.05 2.80
C ALA A 13 -10.87 17.90 1.99
N TYR A 14 -11.97 18.19 1.27
CA TYR A 14 -12.60 17.20 0.39
C TYR A 14 -11.67 16.73 -0.73
N GLU A 15 -11.01 17.65 -1.44
CA GLU A 15 -10.10 17.31 -2.53
C GLU A 15 -8.86 16.54 -2.04
N LEU A 16 -8.30 16.90 -0.88
CA LEU A 16 -7.23 16.15 -0.24
C LEU A 16 -7.65 14.71 0.08
N LEU A 17 -8.86 14.54 0.62
CA LEU A 17 -9.39 13.23 0.95
C LEU A 17 -9.65 12.38 -0.30
N LYS A 18 -10.20 13.00 -1.36
CA LYS A 18 -10.46 12.38 -2.66
C LYS A 18 -9.17 11.92 -3.35
N LYS A 19 -8.11 12.73 -3.33
CA LYS A 19 -6.79 12.35 -3.88
C LYS A 19 -6.17 11.13 -3.20
N ARG A 20 -6.47 10.92 -1.91
CA ARG A 20 -5.97 9.79 -1.12
C ARG A 20 -6.81 8.52 -1.21
N LYS A 21 -7.99 8.58 -1.84
CA LYS A 21 -8.93 7.47 -1.94
C LYS A 21 -8.52 6.48 -3.03
N GLY A 22 -8.37 5.21 -2.68
CA GLY A 22 -8.12 4.15 -3.65
C GLY A 22 -9.33 3.87 -4.58
N PRO A 23 -9.13 3.16 -5.71
CA PRO A 23 -10.18 2.88 -6.71
C PRO A 23 -11.43 2.19 -6.13
N ARG A 24 -11.26 1.33 -5.12
CA ARG A 24 -12.34 0.55 -4.48
C ARG A 24 -12.55 0.87 -3.00
N GLU A 25 -11.92 1.93 -2.50
CA GLU A 25 -11.95 2.33 -1.08
C GLU A 25 -13.06 3.36 -0.83
N SER A 26 -13.85 3.27 0.24
CA SER A 26 -14.82 4.34 0.59
C SER A 26 -14.16 5.52 1.30
N PHE A 27 -14.81 6.69 1.34
CA PHE A 27 -14.31 7.83 2.13
C PHE A 27 -14.18 7.49 3.62
N SER A 28 -15.11 6.71 4.17
CA SER A 28 -15.02 6.22 5.54
C SER A 28 -13.80 5.31 5.76
N ASP A 29 -13.41 4.51 4.77
CA ASP A 29 -12.20 3.67 4.85
C ASP A 29 -10.93 4.52 4.83
N VAL A 30 -10.89 5.56 3.98
CA VAL A 30 -9.78 6.53 3.97
C VAL A 30 -9.64 7.19 5.34
N VAL A 31 -10.75 7.67 5.92
CA VAL A 31 -10.73 8.29 7.27
C VAL A 31 -10.23 7.30 8.31
N LYS A 32 -10.74 6.06 8.33
CA LYS A 32 -10.27 5.03 9.26
C LYS A 32 -8.80 4.68 9.05
N ARG A 33 -8.30 4.68 7.82
CA ARG A 33 -6.88 4.42 7.52
C ARG A 33 -5.98 5.56 7.97
N LEU A 34 -6.42 6.81 7.82
CA LEU A 34 -5.63 7.98 8.18
C LEU A 34 -5.70 8.33 9.67
N ALA A 35 -6.88 8.22 10.28
CA ALA A 35 -7.14 8.60 11.66
C ALA A 35 -7.25 7.40 12.62
N GLY A 36 -7.35 6.18 12.09
CA GLY A 36 -7.35 4.98 12.92
C GLY A 36 -6.01 4.77 13.61
N LYS A 37 -6.03 3.99 14.69
CA LYS A 37 -4.80 3.58 15.38
C LYS A 37 -3.87 2.93 14.37
N ARG A 38 -2.65 3.46 14.23
CA ARG A 38 -1.58 2.78 13.48
C ARG A 38 -1.47 1.36 14.03
N ARG A 39 -1.66 0.36 13.16
CA ARG A 39 -1.41 -1.03 13.54
C ARG A 39 0.04 -1.14 13.97
N LYS A 40 0.28 -1.84 15.08
CA LYS A 40 1.65 -2.10 15.50
C LYS A 40 2.28 -3.02 14.47
N LEU A 41 3.57 -2.89 14.21
CA LEU A 41 4.26 -3.79 13.29
C LEU A 41 4.12 -5.26 13.72
N SER A 42 4.01 -5.49 15.04
CA SER A 42 3.70 -6.80 15.63
C SER A 42 2.40 -7.43 15.13
N ASP A 43 1.41 -6.62 14.74
CA ASP A 43 0.11 -7.11 14.25
C ASP A 43 0.23 -7.81 12.89
N PHE A 44 1.38 -7.67 12.20
CA PHE A 44 1.68 -8.38 10.96
C PHE A 44 2.41 -9.71 11.17
N ALA A 45 2.85 -10.02 12.40
CA ALA A 45 3.54 -11.26 12.70
C ALA A 45 2.63 -12.46 12.41
N GLY A 46 3.07 -13.36 11.53
CA GLY A 46 2.33 -14.57 11.18
C GLY A 46 1.24 -14.38 10.13
N VAL A 47 1.09 -13.20 9.51
CA VAL A 47 0.14 -12.97 8.40
C VAL A 47 0.38 -13.95 7.23
N TRP A 48 1.61 -14.42 7.05
CA TRP A 48 1.96 -15.38 6.00
C TRP A 48 1.72 -16.84 6.36
N ARG A 49 1.21 -17.15 7.58
CA ARG A 49 0.93 -18.54 8.00
C ARG A 49 -0.12 -19.24 7.14
N THR A 50 -0.99 -18.48 6.48
CA THR A 50 -2.04 -19.02 5.61
C THR A 50 -1.55 -19.25 4.18
N LEU A 51 -0.32 -18.85 3.84
CA LEU A 51 0.24 -19.04 2.50
C LEU A 51 0.72 -20.47 2.32
N SER A 52 0.45 -21.03 1.13
CA SER A 52 1.05 -22.30 0.74
C SER A 52 2.54 -22.11 0.44
N ARG A 53 3.30 -23.22 0.40
CA ARG A 53 4.70 -23.18 -0.05
C ARG A 53 4.83 -22.65 -1.48
N GLU A 54 3.83 -22.90 -2.32
CA GLU A 54 3.81 -22.40 -3.69
C GLU A 54 3.63 -20.88 -3.73
N ASP A 55 2.73 -20.33 -2.91
CA ASP A 55 2.55 -18.88 -2.80
C ASP A 55 3.82 -18.18 -2.32
N VAL A 56 4.52 -18.78 -1.35
CA VAL A 56 5.82 -18.27 -0.88
C VAL A 56 6.85 -18.25 -2.00
N ARG A 57 6.97 -19.35 -2.79
CA ARG A 57 7.89 -19.40 -3.93
C ARG A 57 7.58 -18.33 -4.97
N ARG A 58 6.31 -18.13 -5.32
CA ARG A 58 5.91 -17.06 -6.27
C ARG A 58 6.30 -15.68 -5.77
N ILE A 59 6.21 -15.44 -4.46
CA ILE A 59 6.65 -14.18 -3.85
C ILE A 59 8.17 -14.04 -3.95
N GLU A 60 8.93 -15.09 -3.65
CA GLU A 60 10.39 -15.11 -3.78
C GLU A 60 10.84 -14.80 -5.22
N ASP A 61 10.23 -15.49 -6.20
CA ASP A 61 10.52 -15.30 -7.62
C ASP A 61 10.24 -13.85 -8.07
N ALA A 62 9.11 -13.28 -7.62
CA ALA A 62 8.75 -11.90 -7.93
C ALA A 62 9.73 -10.89 -7.32
N ILE A 63 10.19 -11.12 -6.08
CA ILE A 63 11.19 -10.29 -5.41
C ILE A 63 12.52 -10.36 -6.17
N GLU A 64 12.95 -11.55 -6.57
CA GLU A 64 14.21 -11.71 -7.31
C GLU A 64 14.17 -11.04 -8.68
N ALA A 65 13.06 -11.21 -9.41
CA ALA A 65 12.84 -10.54 -10.68
C ALA A 65 12.88 -9.01 -10.54
N GLY A 66 12.21 -8.46 -9.51
CA GLY A 66 12.25 -7.03 -9.21
C GLY A 66 13.67 -6.53 -8.93
N ARG A 67 14.42 -7.23 -8.08
CA ARG A 67 15.81 -6.89 -7.77
C ARG A 67 16.72 -6.92 -9.00
N ARG A 68 16.51 -7.86 -9.92
CA ARG A 68 17.26 -7.90 -11.18
C ARG A 68 16.98 -6.66 -12.03
N LEU A 69 15.72 -6.30 -12.21
CA LEU A 69 15.31 -5.12 -12.98
C LEU A 69 15.87 -3.82 -12.37
N ASP A 70 15.86 -3.71 -11.04
CA ASP A 70 16.41 -2.52 -10.37
C ASP A 70 17.92 -2.40 -10.57
N ARG A 71 18.66 -3.51 -10.52
CA ARG A 71 20.11 -3.52 -10.83
C ARG A 71 20.38 -3.11 -12.27
N GLU A 72 19.60 -3.62 -13.23
CA GLU A 72 19.73 -3.26 -14.64
C GLU A 72 19.47 -1.77 -14.87
N ARG A 73 18.42 -1.21 -14.24
CA ARG A 73 18.11 0.22 -14.29
C ARG A 73 19.22 1.06 -13.69
N ALA A 74 19.74 0.67 -12.53
CA ALA A 74 20.84 1.37 -11.86
C ALA A 74 22.11 1.37 -12.72
N ALA A 75 22.47 0.21 -13.29
CA ALA A 75 23.61 0.10 -14.21
C ALA A 75 23.42 0.97 -15.47
N GLY A 76 22.20 1.02 -16.02
CA GLY A 76 21.88 1.88 -17.16
C GLY A 76 21.94 3.37 -16.83
N LEU A 77 21.63 3.78 -15.59
CA LEU A 77 21.81 5.16 -15.14
C LEU A 77 23.29 5.52 -15.01
N LEU A 78 24.10 4.62 -14.41
CA LEU A 78 25.54 4.84 -14.25
C LEU A 78 26.24 5.05 -15.61
N LYS A 79 25.92 4.20 -16.60
CA LYS A 79 26.45 4.31 -17.97
C LYS A 79 26.07 5.59 -18.71
N ARG A 80 25.04 6.30 -18.28
CA ARG A 80 24.62 7.58 -18.89
C ARG A 80 25.28 8.80 -18.24
N MET A 81 25.99 8.58 -17.13
CA MET A 81 26.71 9.63 -16.41
C MET A 81 28.21 9.67 -16.76
N GLU A 82 28.70 8.64 -17.47
CA GLU A 82 30.01 8.59 -18.15
C GLU A 82 29.90 9.18 -19.56
#